data_AF-A0A2E1FIL5-F1
#
_entry.id   AF-A0A2E1FIL5-F1
#
_cell.length_a   1.000
_cell.length_b   1.000
_cell.length_c   1.000
_cell.angle_alpha   90.00
_cell.angle_beta   90.00
_cell.angle_gamma   90.00
#
_symmetry.space_group_name_H-M   'P 1'
#
loop_
_entity.id
_entity.type
_entity.pdbx_description
1 polymer ?
#
loop_
_entity_poly.entity_id
_entity_poly.type
_entity_poly.pdbx_seq_one_letter_code
_entity_poly.pdbx_strand_id
1 'polypeptide(L)'
;MKSIKILIALLLLFIPVISFSQSIDQKSDLPSLRLSVNFSKPYRVLNTTISDKSLFRQYYKNTNLTLDYVIRYHFYTSINLNSEKNQLISMDGTKFNLSSKNAVELTDEIISLVSKMYEGRKEFKEFKEKTPH
;
A
#
# COMPACT_ATOMS: atom_id res chain seq x y z
N MET A 1 -24.53 25.70 -44.15
CA MET A 1 -24.91 25.17 -42.82
C MET A 1 -24.52 23.69 -42.57
N LYS A 2 -24.09 22.90 -43.56
CA LYS A 2 -23.61 21.50 -43.32
C LYS A 2 -22.13 21.42 -42.92
N SER A 3 -21.28 22.32 -43.43
CA SER A 3 -19.82 22.34 -43.19
C SER A 3 -19.41 22.73 -41.76
N ILE A 4 -20.15 23.63 -41.11
CA ILE A 4 -19.91 24.03 -39.69
C ILE A 4 -20.16 22.87 -38.72
N LYS A 5 -21.14 22.00 -39.02
CA LYS A 5 -21.43 20.83 -38.18
C LYS A 5 -20.31 19.77 -38.26
N ILE A 6 -19.64 19.65 -39.40
CA ILE A 6 -18.51 18.73 -39.61
C ILE A 6 -17.25 19.24 -38.88
N LEU A 7 -17.03 20.56 -38.86
CA LEU A 7 -15.90 21.16 -38.13
C LEU A 7 -16.01 21.00 -36.61
N ILE A 8 -17.23 21.08 -36.07
CA ILE A 8 -17.50 20.84 -34.64
C ILE A 8 -17.36 19.35 -34.28
N ALA A 9 -17.75 18.45 -35.19
CA ALA A 9 -17.61 17.00 -34.98
C ALA A 9 -16.13 16.55 -34.96
N LEU A 10 -15.24 17.21 -35.69
CA LEU A 10 -13.81 16.89 -35.71
C LEU A 10 -13.06 17.36 -34.45
N LEU A 11 -13.54 18.45 -33.81
CA LEU A 11 -12.91 19.02 -32.62
C LEU A 11 -13.09 18.15 -31.35
N LEU A 12 -14.09 17.27 -31.34
CA LEU A 12 -14.37 16.34 -30.24
C LEU A 12 -13.50 15.08 -30.25
N LEU A 13 -12.70 14.85 -31.31
CA LEU A 13 -11.80 13.68 -31.42
C LEU A 13 -10.42 13.90 -30.77
N PHE A 14 -10.12 15.11 -30.30
CA PHE A 14 -8.86 15.47 -29.65
C PHE A 14 -9.04 15.87 -28.18
N ILE A 15 -9.99 15.26 -27.48
CA ILE A 15 -9.88 15.22 -26.02
C ILE A 15 -8.87 14.10 -25.74
N PRO A 16 -7.60 14.39 -25.41
CA PRO A 16 -6.77 13.36 -24.81
C PRO A 16 -7.59 12.88 -23.62
N VAL A 17 -7.95 11.60 -23.62
CA VAL A 17 -8.44 10.95 -22.42
C VAL A 17 -7.24 10.95 -21.50
N ILE A 18 -7.02 12.07 -20.82
CA ILE A 18 -6.16 12.17 -19.67
C ILE A 18 -6.90 11.28 -18.69
N SER A 19 -6.54 10.00 -18.72
CA SER A 19 -6.75 9.13 -17.59
C SER A 19 -5.96 9.81 -16.49
N PHE A 20 -6.63 10.72 -15.77
CA PHE A 20 -6.29 10.99 -14.40
C PHE A 20 -6.35 9.60 -13.78
N SER A 21 -5.20 8.92 -13.74
CA SER A 21 -4.96 7.91 -12.73
C SER A 21 -5.23 8.69 -11.47
N GLN A 22 -6.43 8.51 -10.93
CA GLN A 22 -6.78 9.06 -9.66
C GLN A 22 -5.70 8.47 -8.75
N SER A 23 -4.69 9.27 -8.39
CA SER A 23 -4.04 9.11 -7.11
C SER A 23 -5.15 9.42 -6.12
N ILE A 24 -6.05 8.44 -5.94
CA ILE A 24 -7.02 8.47 -4.87
C ILE A 24 -6.10 8.49 -3.67
N ASP A 25 -5.99 9.65 -3.06
CA ASP A 25 -5.62 9.79 -1.68
C ASP A 25 -6.76 9.10 -0.92
N GLN A 26 -6.80 7.77 -1.02
CA GLN A 26 -7.64 6.91 -0.21
C GLN A 26 -7.13 7.23 1.18
N LYS A 27 -7.89 8.02 1.93
CA LYS A 27 -7.59 8.34 3.32
C LYS A 27 -7.51 7.02 4.07
N SER A 28 -6.30 6.45 4.16
CA SER A 28 -6.05 5.24 4.91
C SER A 28 -6.21 5.53 6.38
N ASP A 29 -6.78 4.60 7.13
CA ASP A 29 -6.94 4.73 8.58
C ASP A 29 -5.58 4.91 9.27
N LEU A 30 -4.54 4.27 8.72
CA LEU A 30 -3.15 4.42 9.11
C LEU A 30 -2.27 4.71 7.89
N PRO A 31 -1.89 5.98 7.64
CA PRO A 31 -1.04 6.32 6.51
C PRO A 31 0.36 5.73 6.65
N SER A 32 1.02 5.45 5.52
CA SER A 32 2.42 5.06 5.52
C SER A 32 3.26 6.12 6.24
N LEU A 33 4.25 5.70 7.02
CA LEU A 33 5.16 6.61 7.74
C LEU A 33 6.43 6.92 6.94
N ARG A 34 6.68 6.16 5.86
CA ARG A 34 7.81 6.34 4.96
C ARG A 34 7.36 6.17 3.51
N LEU A 35 7.99 6.92 2.61
CA LEU A 35 7.67 6.95 1.18
C LEU A 35 8.87 6.47 0.35
N SER A 36 8.60 5.64 -0.65
CA SER A 36 9.58 5.24 -1.65
C SER A 36 9.73 6.33 -2.70
N VAL A 37 10.94 6.52 -3.21
CA VAL A 37 11.25 7.50 -4.26
C VAL A 37 11.26 6.87 -5.66
N ASN A 38 11.16 5.54 -5.75
CA ASN A 38 11.36 4.79 -7.00
C ASN A 38 10.05 4.44 -7.73
N PHE A 39 8.88 4.79 -7.15
CA PHE A 39 7.57 4.39 -7.66
C PHE A 39 6.63 5.59 -7.76
N SER A 40 5.77 5.59 -8.78
CA SER A 40 4.71 6.59 -8.93
C SER A 40 3.74 6.57 -7.74
N LYS A 41 3.44 5.37 -7.22
CA LYS A 41 2.79 5.17 -5.93
C LYS A 41 3.85 4.84 -4.87
N PRO A 42 4.15 5.74 -3.94
CA PRO A 42 5.33 5.63 -3.08
C PRO A 42 5.14 4.69 -1.86
N TYR A 43 4.05 3.94 -1.78
CA TYR A 43 3.75 3.03 -0.67
C TYR A 43 2.81 1.89 -1.10
N ARG A 44 2.86 0.79 -0.34
CA ARG A 44 1.92 -0.34 -0.45
C ARG A 44 0.67 -0.06 0.37
N VAL A 45 -0.42 -0.77 0.09
CA VAL A 45 -1.66 -0.69 0.88
C VAL A 45 -2.00 -2.06 1.44
N LEU A 46 -2.09 -2.17 2.76
CA LEU A 46 -2.69 -3.31 3.44
C LEU A 46 -4.18 -3.03 3.66
N ASN A 47 -5.03 -3.73 2.94
CA ASN A 47 -6.44 -3.86 3.31
C ASN A 47 -6.57 -5.01 4.31
N THR A 48 -7.24 -4.79 5.43
CA THR A 48 -7.47 -5.83 6.44
C THR A 48 -8.90 -5.86 6.95
N THR A 49 -9.40 -7.06 7.23
CA THR A 49 -10.67 -7.29 7.92
C THR A 49 -10.64 -6.90 9.39
N ILE A 50 -9.46 -6.61 9.95
CA ILE A 50 -9.32 -6.13 11.32
C ILE A 50 -9.85 -4.70 11.40
N SER A 51 -10.90 -4.48 12.18
CA SER A 51 -11.50 -3.15 12.36
C SER A 51 -10.89 -2.39 13.55
N ASP A 52 -10.47 -3.10 14.60
CA ASP A 52 -9.87 -2.47 15.78
C ASP A 52 -8.38 -2.17 15.57
N LYS A 53 -8.09 -0.88 15.40
CA LYS A 53 -6.73 -0.32 15.31
C LYS A 53 -5.86 -0.70 16.51
N SER A 54 -6.44 -0.83 17.70
CA SER A 54 -5.68 -1.07 18.94
C SER A 54 -4.87 -2.36 18.88
N LEU A 55 -5.34 -3.36 18.12
CA LEU A 55 -4.67 -4.63 17.92
C LEU A 55 -3.31 -4.51 17.21
N PHE A 56 -3.06 -3.43 16.47
CA PHE A 56 -1.76 -3.18 15.86
C PHE A 56 -0.78 -2.42 16.79
N ARG A 57 -1.20 -2.02 18.00
CA ARG A 57 -0.34 -1.30 18.96
C ARG A 57 0.51 -2.21 19.85
N GLN A 58 0.32 -3.52 19.76
CA GLN A 58 1.17 -4.47 20.48
C GLN A 58 2.60 -4.48 19.92
N TYR A 59 3.56 -4.86 20.74
CA TYR A 59 4.96 -4.94 20.33
C TYR A 59 5.21 -6.13 19.39
N TYR A 60 6.05 -5.89 18.38
CA TYR A 60 6.48 -6.91 17.44
C TYR A 60 7.60 -7.76 18.05
N LYS A 61 7.30 -9.02 18.38
CA LYS A 61 8.27 -9.98 18.96
C LYS A 61 8.97 -9.35 20.18
N ASN A 62 10.30 -9.48 20.27
CA ASN A 62 11.11 -8.94 21.37
C ASN A 62 11.61 -7.51 21.10
N THR A 63 10.91 -6.75 20.25
CA THR A 63 11.28 -5.36 19.93
C THR A 63 10.40 -4.38 20.71
N ASN A 64 10.81 -3.13 20.80
CA ASN A 64 9.99 -2.03 21.33
C ASN A 64 9.16 -1.32 20.24
N LEU A 65 9.04 -1.94 19.05
CA LEU A 65 8.29 -1.38 17.92
C LEU A 65 6.89 -1.99 17.89
N THR A 66 5.87 -1.17 17.67
CA THR A 66 4.51 -1.67 17.48
C THR A 66 4.33 -2.31 16.11
N LEU A 67 3.37 -3.22 15.96
CA LEU A 67 3.07 -3.85 14.67
C LEU A 67 2.79 -2.81 13.58
N ASP A 68 1.97 -1.80 13.88
CA ASP A 68 1.67 -0.73 12.91
C ASP A 68 2.93 0.04 12.52
N TYR A 69 3.83 0.31 13.47
CA TYR A 69 5.08 1.01 13.16
C TYR A 69 5.98 0.18 12.25
N VAL A 70 6.13 -1.12 12.52
CA VAL A 70 6.89 -2.03 11.66
C VAL A 70 6.35 -2.01 10.24
N ILE A 71 5.04 -2.21 10.06
CA ILE A 71 4.39 -2.21 8.74
C ILE A 71 4.56 -0.85 8.03
N ARG A 72 4.25 0.25 8.72
CA ARG A 72 4.12 1.58 8.10
C ARG A 72 5.44 2.28 7.85
N TYR A 73 6.43 2.08 8.71
CA TYR A 73 7.72 2.74 8.59
C TYR A 73 8.75 1.88 7.86
N HIS A 74 8.93 0.62 8.29
CA HIS A 74 9.97 -0.24 7.72
C HIS A 74 9.56 -0.84 6.39
N PHE A 75 8.27 -1.12 6.18
CA PHE A 75 7.75 -1.75 4.96
C PHE A 75 6.84 -0.84 4.14
N TYR A 76 6.88 0.48 4.39
CA TYR A 76 6.30 1.51 3.50
C TYR A 76 4.85 1.21 3.13
N THR A 77 4.06 0.77 4.11
CA THR A 77 2.72 0.22 3.87
C THR A 77 1.69 1.01 4.69
N SER A 78 0.70 1.61 4.02
CA SER A 78 -0.48 2.11 4.72
C SER A 78 -1.41 0.97 5.10
N ILE A 79 -2.29 1.19 6.09
CA ILE A 79 -3.26 0.20 6.54
C ILE A 79 -4.67 0.80 6.44
N ASN A 80 -5.53 0.09 5.73
CA ASN A 80 -6.97 0.30 5.65
C ASN A 80 -7.65 -0.78 6.49
N LEU A 81 -8.34 -0.37 7.54
CA LEU A 81 -9.05 -1.23 8.47
C LEU A 81 -10.44 -1.57 7.91
N ASN A 82 -11.09 -2.56 8.52
CA ASN A 82 -12.48 -2.91 8.22
C ASN A 82 -12.78 -3.13 6.72
N SER A 83 -11.82 -3.70 6.00
CA SER A 83 -11.95 -4.07 4.59
C SER A 83 -12.61 -5.45 4.44
N GLU A 84 -13.17 -5.75 3.27
CA GLU A 84 -13.84 -7.03 3.00
C GLU A 84 -12.91 -8.25 3.08
N LYS A 85 -11.61 -8.07 2.82
CA LYS A 85 -10.62 -9.14 2.82
C LYS A 85 -9.22 -8.64 3.17
N ASN A 86 -8.37 -9.55 3.66
CA ASN A 86 -6.96 -9.29 3.87
C ASN A 86 -6.21 -9.36 2.53
N GLN A 87 -5.62 -8.24 2.13
CA GLN A 87 -4.92 -8.11 0.85
C GLN A 87 -3.82 -7.05 0.94
N LEU A 88 -2.63 -7.36 0.42
CA LEU A 88 -1.57 -6.39 0.16
C LEU A 88 -1.63 -5.95 -1.30
N ILE A 89 -1.66 -4.64 -1.53
CA ILE A 89 -1.49 -4.03 -2.85
C ILE A 89 -0.08 -3.42 -2.88
N SER A 90 0.80 -3.95 -3.73
CA SER A 90 2.17 -3.44 -3.88
C SER A 90 2.20 -2.06 -4.56
N MET A 91 3.39 -1.44 -4.57
CA MET A 91 3.61 -0.13 -5.18
C MET A 91 3.34 -0.12 -6.70
N ASP A 92 3.52 -1.24 -7.39
CA ASP A 92 3.18 -1.41 -8.82
C ASP A 92 1.71 -1.78 -9.06
N GLY A 93 0.90 -1.91 -7.99
CA GLY A 93 -0.52 -2.28 -8.06
C GLY A 93 -0.81 -3.77 -8.03
N THR A 94 0.20 -4.65 -8.05
CA THR A 94 -0.01 -6.11 -7.88
C THR A 94 -0.71 -6.41 -6.56
N LYS A 95 -1.65 -7.34 -6.57
CA LYS A 95 -2.50 -7.68 -5.42
C LYS A 95 -2.18 -9.09 -4.91
N PHE A 96 -1.95 -9.21 -3.61
CA PHE A 96 -1.65 -10.46 -2.93
C PHE A 96 -2.71 -10.72 -1.86
N ASN A 97 -3.42 -11.84 -1.96
CA ASN A 97 -4.36 -12.24 -0.90
C ASN A 97 -3.56 -12.74 0.31
N LEU A 98 -4.00 -12.32 1.49
CA LEU A 98 -3.40 -12.69 2.77
C LEU A 98 -4.38 -13.57 3.54
N SER A 99 -3.84 -14.52 4.30
CA SER A 99 -4.64 -15.57 4.96
C SER A 99 -4.71 -15.40 6.47
N SER A 100 -3.78 -14.65 7.06
CA SER A 100 -3.70 -14.42 8.50
C SER A 100 -4.90 -13.66 9.02
N LYS A 101 -5.36 -14.00 10.23
CA LYS A 101 -6.60 -13.43 10.82
C LYS A 101 -6.35 -12.40 11.91
N ASN A 102 -5.21 -12.47 12.59
CA ASN A 102 -4.83 -11.55 13.65
C ASN A 102 -3.67 -10.65 13.23
N ALA A 103 -3.49 -9.53 13.95
CA ALA A 103 -2.51 -8.51 13.58
C ALA A 103 -1.06 -9.02 13.58
N VAL A 104 -0.71 -9.95 14.48
CA VAL A 104 0.65 -10.49 14.59
C VAL A 104 1.00 -11.33 13.37
N GLU A 105 0.17 -12.34 13.08
CA GLU A 105 0.37 -13.22 11.93
C GLU A 105 0.32 -12.43 10.63
N LEU A 106 -0.58 -11.45 10.54
CA LEU A 106 -0.68 -10.58 9.36
C LEU A 106 0.60 -9.75 9.18
N THR A 107 1.20 -9.26 10.27
CA THR A 107 2.48 -8.56 10.23
C THR A 107 3.59 -9.48 9.72
N ASP A 108 3.68 -10.71 10.24
CA ASP A 108 4.67 -11.69 9.80
C ASP A 108 4.47 -12.11 8.33
N GLU A 109 3.23 -12.30 7.88
CA GLU A 109 2.90 -12.63 6.50
C GLU A 109 3.30 -11.51 5.54
N ILE A 110 3.04 -10.24 5.89
CA ILE A 110 3.49 -9.08 5.12
C ILE A 110 5.00 -9.02 5.03
N ILE A 111 5.71 -9.18 6.15
CA ILE A 111 7.18 -9.14 6.15
C ILE A 111 7.74 -10.26 5.27
N SER A 112 7.21 -11.47 5.39
CA SER A 112 7.60 -12.62 4.57
C SER A 112 7.36 -12.37 3.08
N LEU A 113 6.20 -11.83 2.72
CA LEU A 113 5.84 -11.51 1.34
C LEU A 113 6.71 -10.39 0.76
N VAL A 114 6.81 -9.27 1.48
CA VAL A 114 7.57 -8.08 1.04
C VAL A 114 9.06 -8.39 0.96
N SER A 115 9.62 -9.17 1.89
CA SER A 115 11.04 -9.58 1.84
C SER A 115 11.41 -10.37 0.60
N LYS A 116 10.45 -10.93 -0.15
CA LYS A 116 10.69 -11.62 -1.43
C LYS A 116 10.64 -10.68 -2.63
N MET A 117 10.08 -9.48 -2.47
CA MET A 117 10.02 -8.44 -3.51
C MET A 117 11.38 -7.76 -3.70
N TYR A 118 11.59 -7.16 -4.88
CA TYR A 118 12.88 -6.52 -5.21
C TYR A 118 13.27 -5.41 -4.22
N GLU A 119 12.43 -4.39 -4.05
CA GLU A 119 12.69 -3.32 -3.06
C GLU A 119 12.54 -3.82 -1.63
N GLY A 120 11.56 -4.70 -1.39
CA GLY A 120 11.27 -5.20 -0.06
C GLY A 120 12.39 -6.04 0.56
N ARG A 121 13.28 -6.64 -0.25
CA ARG A 121 14.54 -7.24 0.24
C ARG A 121 15.44 -6.23 0.94
N LYS A 122 15.59 -5.03 0.37
CA LYS A 122 16.40 -3.96 0.96
C LYS A 122 15.75 -3.46 2.25
N GLU A 123 14.43 -3.23 2.23
CA GLU A 123 13.64 -2.84 3.41
C GLU A 123 13.79 -3.85 4.56
N PHE A 124 13.69 -5.15 4.25
CA PHE A 124 13.86 -6.22 5.22
C PHE A 124 15.28 -6.27 5.80
N LYS A 125 16.31 -6.10 4.96
CA LYS A 125 17.70 -6.04 5.43
C LYS A 125 17.92 -4.86 6.38
N GLU A 126 17.47 -3.66 6.01
CA GLU A 126 17.54 -2.47 6.89
C GLU A 126 16.80 -2.68 8.21
N PHE A 127 15.64 -3.34 8.18
CA PHE A 127 14.88 -3.69 9.39
C PHE A 127 15.66 -4.65 10.30
N LYS A 128 16.28 -5.70 9.75
CA LYS A 128 17.08 -6.67 10.52
C LYS A 128 18.33 -6.04 11.13
N GLU A 129 18.98 -5.11 10.43
CA GLU A 129 20.17 -4.41 10.95
C GLU A 129 19.82 -3.48 12.12
N LYS A 130 18.68 -2.81 12.07
CA LYS A 130 18.21 -1.87 13.11
C LYS A 130 17.53 -2.56 14.29
N THR A 131 17.16 -3.82 14.14
CA THR A 131 16.43 -4.60 15.14
C THR A 131 17.09 -5.98 15.30
N PRO A 132 18.30 -6.03 15.88
CA PRO A 132 18.95 -7.31 16.17
C PRO A 132 18.09 -8.09 17.17
N HIS A 133 17.80 -9.35 16.84
CA HIS A 133 17.13 -10.29 17.71
C HIS A 133 18.17 -11.16 18.40
#